data_AF-A0AA85B8Y6-F1
#
_entry.id   AF-A0AA85B8Y6-F1
#
_cell.length_a   1.000
_cell.length_b   1.000
_cell.length_c   1.000
_cell.angle_alpha   90.00
_cell.angle_beta   90.00
_cell.angle_gamma   90.00
#
_symmetry.space_group_name_H-M   'P 1'
#
loop_
_entity.id
_entity.type
_entity.pdbx_description
1 polymer ?
#
loop_
_entity_poly.entity_id
_entity_poly.type
_entity_poly.pdbx_seq_one_letter_code
_entity_poly.pdbx_strand_id
1 'polypeptide(L)'
;MDRDQFAALVREVAAPDVGRMGIEILSFTIKDVYDRVEYLNSLGRAQTANVKRDADIGVAEAERDAGIKEAECDRCRLDVRYSADTHIANSSREFQLRKASFDQEVNTARAESELAYKLQAAKERQKIRKEEVNINIVERRKQIEIEEKGILCTEKNMDATVRRPAEAEAYRLQQIAEGYRSQKILLAQAEADGIRLKGIAKAEAMEAVGRAEAERMRLRAEAYSKYGDAAILNLILDTLPQIAAEVAAPLSKTKEIVIMNGSNGEPATLQSLTNLGKDFTTLVGTVPHAIRALTNVDLSQTISKIPGAKVVPPQGI
;
A
#
# COMPACT_ATOMS: atom_id res chain seq x y z
N MET A 1 129.87 60.86 48.09
CA MET A 1 131.17 61.33 48.60
C MET A 1 131.00 61.55 50.08
N ASP A 2 131.78 60.83 50.88
CA ASP A 2 131.69 60.93 52.33
C ASP A 2 132.43 62.19 52.79
N ARG A 3 131.65 63.19 53.21
CA ARG A 3 132.16 64.52 53.62
C ARG A 3 133.19 64.40 54.74
N ASP A 4 132.97 63.45 55.64
CA ASP A 4 133.83 63.20 56.79
C ASP A 4 135.21 62.68 56.39
N GLN A 5 135.28 61.84 55.34
CA GLN A 5 136.54 61.30 54.84
C GLN A 5 137.36 62.37 54.11
N PHE A 6 136.72 63.24 53.33
CA PHE A 6 137.41 64.35 52.67
C PHE A 6 137.94 65.38 53.68
N ALA A 7 137.16 65.72 54.70
CA ALA A 7 137.57 66.64 55.76
C ALA A 7 138.78 66.11 56.56
N ALA A 8 138.84 64.80 56.80
CA ALA A 8 139.99 64.15 57.45
C ALA A 8 141.26 64.26 56.59
N LEU A 9 141.16 63.98 55.29
CA LEU A 9 142.31 63.99 54.38
C LEU A 9 142.92 65.39 54.22
N VAL A 10 142.09 66.44 54.10
CA VAL A 10 142.58 67.83 53.99
C VAL A 10 143.30 68.26 55.27
N ARG A 11 142.82 67.85 56.44
CA ARG A 11 143.48 68.12 57.72
C ARG A 11 144.87 67.48 57.77
N GLU A 12 144.98 66.21 57.37
CA GLU A 12 146.25 65.48 57.39
C GLU A 12 147.32 66.14 56.52
N VAL A 13 146.94 66.59 55.32
CA VAL A 13 147.86 67.26 54.39
C VAL A 13 148.26 68.65 54.87
N ALA A 14 147.32 69.43 55.43
CA ALA A 14 147.58 70.81 55.85
C ALA A 14 148.24 70.94 57.23
N ALA A 15 148.03 69.97 58.13
CA ALA A 15 148.56 69.97 59.49
C ALA A 15 150.08 70.22 59.61
N PRO A 16 150.98 69.57 58.83
CA PRO A 16 152.42 69.82 58.95
C PRO A 16 152.83 71.23 58.50
N ASP A 17 152.15 71.83 57.53
CA ASP A 17 152.50 73.15 57.00
C ASP A 17 152.13 74.28 57.97
N VAL A 18 150.94 74.21 58.57
CA VAL A 18 150.54 75.18 59.62
C VAL A 18 151.30 74.96 60.93
N GLY A 19 151.68 73.71 61.23
CA GLY A 19 152.48 73.35 62.39
C GLY A 19 153.86 74.03 62.38
N ARG A 20 154.51 74.16 61.22
CA ARG A 20 155.78 74.91 61.08
C ARG A 20 155.65 76.40 61.39
N MET A 21 154.44 76.96 61.28
CA MET A 21 154.14 78.35 61.63
C MET A 21 153.70 78.51 63.10
N GLY A 22 153.64 77.41 63.87
CA GLY A 22 153.23 77.41 65.28
C GLY A 22 151.70 77.43 65.49
N ILE A 23 150.91 77.03 64.48
CA ILE A 23 149.43 77.00 64.54
C ILE A 23 148.95 75.55 64.45
N GLU A 24 147.98 75.17 65.28
CA GLU A 24 147.36 73.83 65.27
C GLU A 24 145.90 73.91 64.79
N ILE A 25 145.49 73.02 63.88
CA ILE A 25 144.10 72.94 63.40
C ILE A 25 143.31 72.04 64.36
N LEU A 26 142.44 72.64 65.18
CA LEU A 26 141.57 71.91 66.11
C LEU A 26 140.44 71.15 65.40
N SER A 27 139.78 71.78 64.43
CA SER A 27 138.73 71.15 63.64
C SER A 27 138.63 71.78 62.25
N PHE A 28 138.33 70.92 61.28
CA PHE A 28 138.02 71.32 59.91
C PHE A 28 136.66 70.70 59.56
N THR A 29 135.68 71.56 59.30
CA THR A 29 134.32 71.14 58.95
C THR A 29 133.92 71.83 57.65
N ILE A 30 133.42 71.05 56.71
CA ILE A 30 132.92 71.57 55.44
C ILE A 30 131.55 72.19 55.73
N LYS A 31 131.41 73.49 55.46
CA LYS A 31 130.15 74.20 55.67
C LYS A 31 129.17 73.94 54.51
N ASP A 32 129.50 74.40 53.32
CA ASP A 32 128.65 74.27 52.13
C ASP A 32 129.49 73.91 50.89
N VAL A 33 128.97 73.01 50.06
CA VAL A 33 129.54 72.66 48.77
C VAL A 33 128.60 73.18 47.70
N TYR A 34 129.03 74.21 46.99
CA TYR A 34 128.28 74.79 45.87
C TYR A 34 128.89 74.34 44.55
N ASP A 35 128.04 73.89 43.64
CA ASP A 35 128.40 73.63 42.27
C ASP A 35 127.91 74.77 41.36
N ARG A 36 128.75 75.21 40.42
CA ARG A 36 128.41 76.24 39.44
C ARG A 36 127.64 75.69 38.24
N VAL A 37 127.69 74.37 37.99
CA VAL A 37 127.14 73.70 36.79
C VAL A 37 125.93 72.81 37.11
N GLU A 38 125.31 72.99 38.28
CA GLU A 38 124.04 72.34 38.68
C GLU A 38 124.00 70.79 38.61
N TYR A 39 125.15 70.12 38.55
CA TYR A 39 125.29 68.66 38.39
C TYR A 39 124.61 67.87 39.51
N LEU A 40 124.74 68.35 40.76
CA LEU A 40 124.15 67.73 41.94
C LEU A 40 122.60 67.72 41.91
N ASN A 41 121.98 68.80 41.42
CA ASN A 41 120.52 68.86 41.30
C ASN A 41 120.00 67.90 40.22
N SER A 42 120.71 67.81 39.09
CA SER A 42 120.35 66.90 37.99
C SER A 42 120.47 65.43 38.40
N LEU A 43 121.48 65.07 39.19
CA LEU A 43 121.62 63.70 39.72
C LEU A 43 120.48 63.34 40.70
N GLY A 44 120.08 64.29 41.55
CA GLY A 44 118.94 64.11 42.46
C GLY A 44 117.60 63.96 41.74
N ARG A 45 117.37 64.75 40.68
CA ARG A 45 116.13 64.68 39.87
C ARG A 45 115.89 63.29 39.27
N ALA A 46 116.93 62.64 38.74
CA ALA A 46 116.81 61.30 38.17
C ALA A 46 116.43 60.25 39.22
N GLN A 47 117.04 60.30 40.41
CA GLN A 47 116.73 59.37 41.49
C GLN A 47 115.32 59.59 42.05
N THR A 48 114.88 60.84 42.23
CA THR A 48 113.50 61.13 42.67
C THR A 48 112.46 60.69 41.64
N ALA A 49 112.74 60.83 40.33
CA ALA A 49 111.84 60.36 39.29
C ALA A 49 111.73 58.82 39.26
N ASN A 50 112.83 58.10 39.51
CA ASN A 50 112.79 56.64 39.62
C ASN A 50 111.98 56.18 40.83
N VAL A 51 112.20 56.76 42.01
CA VAL A 51 111.43 56.42 43.21
C VAL A 51 109.94 56.70 43.02
N LYS A 52 109.58 57.83 42.40
CA LYS A 52 108.17 58.13 42.06
C LYS A 52 107.59 57.10 41.09
N ARG A 53 108.32 56.77 40.03
CA ARG A 53 107.90 55.74 39.06
C ARG A 53 107.66 54.40 39.74
N ASP A 54 108.58 53.97 40.60
CA ASP A 54 108.48 52.69 41.30
C ASP A 54 107.30 52.69 42.29
N ALA A 55 107.06 53.81 42.97
CA ALA A 55 105.87 53.99 43.81
C ALA A 55 104.57 53.94 42.99
N ASP A 56 104.53 54.62 41.84
CA ASP A 56 103.37 54.63 40.95
C ASP A 56 103.11 53.23 40.37
N ILE A 57 104.16 52.48 40.02
CA ILE A 57 104.05 51.07 39.59
C ILE A 57 103.49 50.22 40.74
N GLY A 58 104.00 50.38 41.96
CA GLY A 58 103.51 49.64 43.12
C GLY A 58 102.04 49.91 43.43
N VAL A 59 101.59 51.16 43.30
CA VAL A 59 100.16 51.53 43.45
C VAL A 59 99.33 50.88 42.34
N ALA A 60 99.76 50.96 41.09
CA ALA A 60 99.03 50.40 39.95
C ALA A 60 98.96 48.86 39.98
N GLU A 61 100.01 48.19 40.46
CA GLU A 61 100.01 46.74 40.68
C GLU A 61 99.06 46.35 41.81
N ALA A 62 99.08 47.07 42.94
CA ALA A 62 98.16 46.83 44.05
C ALA A 62 96.69 47.06 43.65
N GLU A 63 96.40 48.13 42.89
CA GLU A 63 95.05 48.40 42.37
C GLU A 63 94.60 47.31 41.37
N ARG A 64 95.49 46.84 40.50
CA ARG A 64 95.19 45.75 39.58
C ARG A 64 94.87 44.46 40.31
N ASP A 65 95.68 44.08 41.29
CA ASP A 65 95.49 42.84 42.04
C ASP A 65 94.24 42.90 42.91
N ALA A 66 93.96 44.06 43.52
CA ALA A 66 92.69 44.32 44.22
C ALA A 66 91.50 44.18 43.28
N GLY A 67 91.55 44.78 42.08
CA GLY A 67 90.49 44.71 41.08
C GLY A 67 90.26 43.29 40.55
N ILE A 68 91.32 42.50 40.33
CA ILE A 68 91.21 41.08 39.94
C ILE A 68 90.52 40.30 41.07
N LYS A 69 90.96 40.51 42.32
CA LYS A 69 90.39 39.79 43.46
C LYS A 69 88.92 40.15 43.68
N GLU A 70 88.57 41.42 43.52
CA GLU A 70 87.18 41.90 43.59
C GLU A 70 86.33 41.27 42.49
N ALA A 71 86.78 41.29 41.23
CA ALA A 71 86.07 40.67 40.10
C ALA A 71 85.90 39.16 40.28
N GLU A 72 86.90 38.47 40.82
CA GLU A 72 86.80 37.04 41.16
C GLU A 72 85.74 36.78 42.24
N CYS A 73 85.76 37.57 43.33
CA CYS A 73 84.78 37.48 44.40
C CYS A 73 83.36 37.73 43.88
N ASP A 74 83.19 38.72 43.01
CA ASP A 74 81.90 39.02 42.39
C ASP A 74 81.43 37.91 41.45
N ARG A 75 82.32 37.35 40.64
CA ARG A 75 81.99 36.20 39.79
C ARG A 75 81.51 35.01 40.63
N CYS A 76 82.23 34.68 41.71
CA CYS A 76 81.83 33.59 42.61
C CYS A 76 80.50 33.87 43.30
N ARG A 77 80.26 35.12 43.74
CA ARG A 77 78.98 35.53 44.36
C ARG A 77 77.82 35.38 43.38
N LEU A 78 77.99 35.84 42.14
CA LEU A 78 76.95 35.75 41.10
C LEU A 78 76.70 34.31 40.68
N ASP A 79 77.73 33.47 40.57
CA ASP A 79 77.59 32.05 40.24
C ASP A 79 76.76 31.32 41.29
N VAL A 80 77.07 31.51 42.58
CA VAL A 80 76.27 30.94 43.68
C VAL A 80 74.84 31.44 43.63
N ARG A 81 74.63 32.74 43.38
CA ARG A 81 73.28 33.31 43.26
C ARG A 81 72.50 32.71 42.09
N TYR A 82 73.09 32.62 40.91
CA TYR A 82 72.44 32.03 39.74
C TYR A 82 72.18 30.54 39.91
N SER A 83 73.09 29.80 40.54
CA SER A 83 72.84 28.39 40.89
C SER A 83 71.63 28.26 41.83
N ALA A 84 71.52 29.11 42.86
CA ALA A 84 70.35 29.13 43.74
C ALA A 84 69.06 29.51 42.99
N ASP A 85 69.08 30.56 42.16
CA ASP A 85 67.92 31.01 41.40
C ASP A 85 67.46 29.95 40.38
N THR A 86 68.38 29.24 39.73
CA THR A 86 68.05 28.12 38.83
C THR A 86 67.44 26.95 39.59
N HIS A 87 67.93 26.63 40.79
CA HIS A 87 67.32 25.60 41.64
C HIS A 87 65.91 25.97 42.10
N ILE A 88 65.67 27.24 42.47
CA ILE A 88 64.33 27.74 42.84
C ILE A 88 63.39 27.65 41.63
N ALA A 89 63.83 28.12 40.47
CA ALA A 89 63.03 28.09 39.24
C ALA A 89 62.70 26.66 38.81
N ASN A 90 63.68 25.74 38.87
CA ASN A 90 63.47 24.33 38.57
C ASN A 90 62.48 23.68 39.53
N SER A 91 62.62 23.93 40.84
CA SER A 91 61.71 23.40 41.86
C SER A 91 60.28 23.92 41.68
N SER A 92 60.13 25.21 41.35
CA SER A 92 58.82 25.83 41.06
C SER A 92 58.19 25.22 39.79
N ARG A 93 58.97 25.06 38.71
CA ARG A 93 58.52 24.40 37.49
C ARG A 93 58.08 22.96 37.77
N GLU A 94 58.87 22.19 38.50
CA GLU A 94 58.56 20.79 38.83
C GLU A 94 57.31 20.69 39.70
N PHE A 95 57.15 21.58 40.69
CA PHE A 95 55.94 21.68 41.48
C PHE A 95 54.71 21.99 40.61
N GLN A 96 54.80 22.95 39.69
CA GLN A 96 53.70 23.29 38.78
C GLN A 96 53.35 22.14 37.84
N LEU A 97 54.35 21.43 37.30
CA LEU A 97 54.12 20.26 36.45
C LEU A 97 53.43 19.14 37.23
N ARG A 98 53.89 18.81 38.44
CA ARG A 98 53.25 17.82 39.31
C ARG A 98 51.82 18.23 39.69
N LYS A 99 51.60 19.50 40.01
CA LYS A 99 50.26 20.01 40.29
C LYS A 99 49.34 19.83 39.08
N ALA A 100 49.80 20.22 37.89
CA ALA A 100 49.04 20.06 36.66
C ALA A 100 48.75 18.58 36.33
N SER A 101 49.69 17.67 36.56
CA SER A 101 49.46 16.23 36.36
C SER A 101 48.41 15.69 37.33
N PHE A 102 48.47 16.06 38.61
CA PHE A 102 47.45 15.66 39.58
C PHE A 102 46.08 16.26 39.28
N ASP A 103 46.02 17.53 38.86
CA ASP A 103 44.78 18.16 38.45
C ASP A 103 44.19 17.46 37.22
N GLN A 104 45.03 17.07 36.25
CA GLN A 104 44.61 16.27 35.10
C GLN A 104 44.05 14.92 35.56
N GLU A 105 44.75 14.17 36.40
CA GLU A 105 44.29 12.88 36.93
C GLU A 105 42.95 13.01 37.68
N VAL A 106 42.84 13.97 38.60
CA VAL A 106 41.60 14.24 39.34
C VAL A 106 40.47 14.61 38.39
N ASN A 107 40.72 15.44 37.38
CA ASN A 107 39.70 15.83 36.41
C ASN A 107 39.29 14.66 35.51
N THR A 108 40.22 13.81 35.08
CA THR A 108 39.89 12.59 34.32
C THR A 108 39.06 11.63 35.16
N ALA A 109 39.47 11.33 36.40
CA ALA A 109 38.72 10.47 37.30
C ALA A 109 37.32 11.03 37.63
N ARG A 110 37.20 12.35 37.80
CA ARG A 110 35.89 13.02 37.96
C ARG A 110 35.03 12.90 36.72
N ALA A 111 35.59 13.15 35.53
CA ALA A 111 34.86 13.04 34.27
C ALA A 111 34.39 11.60 34.02
N GLU A 112 35.23 10.61 34.29
CA GLU A 112 34.87 9.19 34.22
C GLU A 112 33.75 8.84 35.21
N SER A 113 33.86 9.30 36.45
CA SER A 113 32.83 9.09 37.47
C SER A 113 31.49 9.70 37.07
N GLU A 114 31.50 10.92 36.54
CA GLU A 114 30.29 11.57 36.01
C GLU A 114 29.71 10.84 34.81
N LEU A 115 30.55 10.40 33.87
CA LEU A 115 30.11 9.64 32.70
C LEU A 115 29.52 8.29 33.12
N ALA A 116 30.14 7.58 34.06
CA ALA A 116 29.64 6.35 34.62
C ALA A 116 28.28 6.56 35.30
N TYR A 117 28.13 7.62 36.10
CA TYR A 117 26.87 7.99 36.73
C TYR A 117 25.78 8.29 35.69
N LYS A 118 26.09 9.13 34.69
CA LYS A 118 25.17 9.48 33.59
C LYS A 118 24.77 8.25 32.77
N LEU A 119 25.72 7.36 32.46
CA LEU A 119 25.48 6.12 31.74
C LEU A 119 24.56 5.19 32.54
N GLN A 120 24.80 5.04 33.85
CA GLN A 120 23.98 4.21 34.71
C GLN A 120 22.56 4.77 34.84
N ALA A 121 22.41 6.09 35.01
CA ALA A 121 21.12 6.75 35.01
C ALA A 121 20.37 6.55 33.68
N ALA A 122 21.06 6.61 32.54
CA ALA A 122 20.48 6.36 31.22
C ALA A 122 20.04 4.89 31.04
N LYS A 123 20.86 3.93 31.49
CA LYS A 123 20.50 2.50 31.50
C LYS A 123 19.26 2.25 32.36
N GLU A 124 19.19 2.84 33.54
CA GLU A 124 18.03 2.66 34.43
C GLU A 124 16.78 3.31 33.84
N ARG A 125 16.88 4.52 33.27
CA ARG A 125 15.79 5.13 32.49
C ARG A 125 15.34 4.25 31.32
N GLN A 126 16.27 3.59 30.62
CA GLN A 126 15.92 2.66 29.55
C GLN A 126 15.15 1.45 30.08
N LYS A 127 15.54 0.89 31.23
CA LYS A 127 14.80 -0.20 31.89
C LYS A 127 13.40 0.24 32.30
N ILE A 128 13.28 1.40 32.94
CA ILE A 128 11.98 1.98 33.33
C ILE A 128 11.09 2.13 32.09
N ARG A 129 11.60 2.73 31.01
CA ARG A 129 10.84 2.87 29.76
C ARG A 129 10.42 1.53 29.16
N LYS A 130 11.29 0.52 29.20
CA LYS A 130 10.93 -0.84 28.74
C LYS A 130 9.76 -1.40 29.54
N GLU A 131 9.79 -1.24 30.87
CA GLU A 131 8.67 -1.67 31.70
C GLU A 131 7.41 -0.83 31.51
N GLU A 132 7.53 0.49 31.32
CA GLU A 132 6.40 1.36 30.98
C GLU A 132 5.71 0.92 29.67
N VAL A 133 6.50 0.56 28.65
CA VAL A 133 5.96 0.01 27.40
C VAL A 133 5.30 -1.34 27.63
N ASN A 134 5.90 -2.22 28.44
CA ASN A 134 5.28 -3.50 28.81
C ASN A 134 3.94 -3.29 29.53
N ILE A 135 3.87 -2.35 30.47
CA ILE A 135 2.63 -1.97 31.16
C ILE A 135 1.58 -1.51 30.14
N ASN A 136 1.92 -0.60 29.24
CA ASN A 136 1.03 -0.15 28.17
C ASN A 136 0.54 -1.29 27.27
N ILE A 137 1.41 -2.23 26.91
CA ILE A 137 1.02 -3.41 26.11
C ILE A 137 0.04 -4.28 26.89
N VAL A 138 0.28 -4.52 28.18
CA VAL A 138 -0.61 -5.31 29.03
C VAL A 138 -1.97 -4.61 29.19
N GLU A 139 -1.98 -3.31 29.44
CA GLU A 139 -3.21 -2.49 29.49
C GLU A 139 -3.98 -2.56 28.18
N ARG A 140 -3.30 -2.34 27.04
CA ARG A 140 -3.94 -2.38 25.72
C ARG A 140 -4.46 -3.78 25.39
N ARG A 141 -3.73 -4.84 25.73
CA ARG A 141 -4.20 -6.23 25.59
C ARG A 141 -5.45 -6.49 26.40
N LYS A 142 -5.49 -6.05 27.67
CA LYS A 142 -6.68 -6.18 28.51
C LYS A 142 -7.86 -5.39 27.93
N GLN A 143 -7.60 -4.20 27.37
CA GLN A 143 -8.65 -3.41 26.73
C GLN A 143 -9.25 -4.14 25.52
N ILE A 144 -8.41 -4.70 24.66
CA ILE A 144 -8.85 -5.52 23.51
C ILE A 144 -9.63 -6.74 24.00
N GLU A 145 -9.18 -7.42 25.05
CA GLU A 145 -9.90 -8.57 25.62
C GLU A 145 -11.30 -8.18 26.15
N ILE A 146 -11.43 -7.01 26.77
CA ILE A 146 -12.73 -6.48 27.22
C ILE A 146 -13.61 -6.12 26.01
N GLU A 147 -13.05 -5.47 24.99
CA GLU A 147 -13.75 -5.13 23.75
C GLU A 147 -14.22 -6.38 23.00
N GLU A 148 -13.37 -7.39 22.84
CA GLU A 148 -13.71 -8.68 22.23
C GLU A 148 -14.83 -9.40 22.99
N LYS A 149 -14.75 -9.44 24.32
CA LYS A 149 -15.84 -9.98 25.17
C LYS A 149 -17.12 -9.17 25.00
N GLY A 150 -17.00 -7.84 24.87
CA GLY A 150 -18.12 -6.95 24.58
C GLY A 150 -18.81 -7.31 23.26
N ILE A 151 -18.02 -7.45 22.19
CA ILE A 151 -18.50 -7.86 20.86
C ILE A 151 -19.19 -9.23 20.94
N LEU A 152 -18.56 -10.22 21.58
CA LEU A 152 -19.13 -11.55 21.74
C LEU A 152 -20.47 -11.53 22.48
N CYS A 153 -20.58 -10.72 23.55
CA CYS A 153 -21.84 -10.53 24.26
C CYS A 153 -22.90 -9.88 23.36
N THR A 154 -22.52 -8.86 22.58
CA THR A 154 -23.46 -8.21 21.65
C THR A 154 -23.89 -9.11 20.51
N GLU A 155 -22.99 -9.93 19.95
CA GLU A 155 -23.27 -10.91 18.91
C GLU A 155 -24.26 -11.96 19.43
N LYS A 156 -24.00 -12.54 20.61
CA LYS A 156 -24.94 -13.47 21.27
C LYS A 156 -26.30 -12.83 21.52
N ASN A 157 -26.34 -11.55 21.92
CA ASN A 157 -27.60 -10.83 22.10
C ASN A 157 -28.32 -10.61 20.77
N MET A 158 -27.64 -10.24 19.68
CA MET A 158 -28.24 -10.10 18.35
C MET A 158 -28.70 -11.44 17.78
N ASP A 159 -27.95 -12.51 18.00
CA ASP A 159 -28.36 -13.86 17.64
C ASP A 159 -29.65 -14.24 18.37
N ALA A 160 -29.71 -13.97 19.67
CA ALA A 160 -30.89 -14.26 20.48
C ALA A 160 -32.12 -13.41 20.11
N THR A 161 -31.93 -12.11 19.84
CA THR A 161 -33.03 -11.15 19.65
C THR A 161 -33.47 -10.94 18.22
N VAL A 162 -32.58 -11.15 17.24
CA VAL A 162 -32.87 -10.88 15.82
C VAL A 162 -32.87 -12.18 15.02
N ARG A 163 -31.77 -12.96 15.02
CA ARG A 163 -31.68 -14.17 14.19
C ARG A 163 -32.67 -15.23 14.61
N ARG A 164 -32.72 -15.60 15.88
CA ARG A 164 -33.61 -16.68 16.36
C ARG A 164 -35.10 -16.41 16.09
N PRO A 165 -35.67 -15.22 16.37
CA PRO A 165 -37.06 -14.95 16.00
C PRO A 165 -37.25 -14.85 14.49
N ALA A 166 -36.32 -14.27 13.74
CA ALA A 166 -36.40 -14.23 12.28
C ALA A 166 -36.38 -15.64 11.66
N GLU A 167 -35.53 -16.54 12.16
CA GLU A 167 -35.48 -17.95 11.76
C GLU A 167 -36.78 -18.68 12.14
N ALA A 168 -37.34 -18.41 13.34
CA ALA A 168 -38.62 -18.97 13.76
C ALA A 168 -39.79 -18.48 12.87
N GLU A 169 -39.81 -17.19 12.50
CA GLU A 169 -40.80 -16.63 11.58
C GLU A 169 -40.65 -17.19 10.16
N ALA A 170 -39.43 -17.29 9.66
CA ALA A 170 -39.14 -17.88 8.35
C ALA A 170 -39.60 -19.34 8.29
N TYR A 171 -39.30 -20.13 9.33
CA TYR A 171 -39.76 -21.51 9.43
C TYR A 171 -41.29 -21.60 9.50
N ARG A 172 -41.94 -20.73 10.29
CA ARG A 172 -43.41 -20.65 10.35
C ARG A 172 -44.02 -20.34 8.99
N LEU A 173 -43.46 -19.38 8.27
CA LEU A 173 -43.95 -18.97 6.94
C LEU A 173 -43.73 -20.07 5.90
N GLN A 174 -42.59 -20.76 5.93
CA GLN A 174 -42.33 -21.93 5.08
C GLN A 174 -43.36 -23.03 5.33
N GLN A 175 -43.65 -23.37 6.59
CA GLN A 175 -44.67 -24.36 6.93
C GLN A 175 -46.07 -23.95 6.45
N ILE A 176 -46.43 -22.67 6.59
CA ILE A 176 -47.70 -22.15 6.06
C ILE A 176 -47.72 -22.24 4.52
N ALA A 177 -46.65 -21.86 3.84
CA ALA A 177 -46.54 -21.92 2.39
C ALA A 177 -46.59 -23.37 1.87
N GLU A 178 -45.96 -24.31 2.57
CA GLU A 178 -46.01 -25.75 2.28
C GLU A 178 -47.41 -26.33 2.53
N GLY A 179 -48.09 -25.87 3.60
CA GLY A 179 -49.51 -26.14 3.84
C GLY A 179 -50.39 -25.67 2.69
N TYR A 180 -50.22 -24.43 2.21
CA TYR A 180 -50.96 -23.93 1.04
C TYR A 180 -50.62 -24.68 -0.25
N ARG A 181 -49.34 -25.03 -0.45
CA ARG A 181 -48.90 -25.79 -1.62
C ARG A 181 -49.54 -27.18 -1.64
N SER A 182 -49.47 -27.90 -0.51
CA SER A 182 -50.09 -29.22 -0.36
C SER A 182 -51.61 -29.16 -0.51
N GLN A 183 -52.28 -28.17 0.08
CA GLN A 183 -53.71 -27.96 -0.10
C GLN A 183 -54.09 -27.73 -1.58
N LYS A 184 -53.34 -26.89 -2.30
CA LYS A 184 -53.58 -26.66 -3.73
C LYS A 184 -53.36 -27.91 -4.56
N ILE A 185 -52.33 -28.70 -4.27
CA ILE A 185 -52.08 -29.97 -4.97
C ILE A 185 -53.22 -30.95 -4.74
N LEU A 186 -53.68 -31.12 -3.49
CA LEU A 186 -54.80 -31.99 -3.15
C LEU A 186 -56.09 -31.55 -3.83
N LEU A 187 -56.38 -30.25 -3.86
CA LEU A 187 -57.56 -29.71 -4.54
C LEU A 187 -57.47 -29.95 -6.05
N ALA A 188 -56.32 -29.67 -6.68
CA ALA A 188 -56.10 -29.94 -8.10
C ALA A 188 -56.20 -31.44 -8.44
N GLN A 189 -55.71 -32.33 -7.56
CA GLN A 189 -55.88 -33.78 -7.70
C GLN A 189 -57.34 -34.20 -7.58
N ALA A 190 -58.06 -33.68 -6.60
CA ALA A 190 -59.49 -33.94 -6.41
C ALA A 190 -60.32 -33.44 -7.61
N GLU A 191 -60.00 -32.27 -8.16
CA GLU A 191 -60.62 -31.75 -9.38
C GLU A 191 -60.29 -32.63 -10.60
N ALA A 192 -59.02 -33.04 -10.76
CA ALA A 192 -58.60 -33.94 -11.84
C ALA A 192 -59.31 -35.30 -11.76
N ASP A 193 -59.42 -35.88 -10.57
CA ASP A 193 -60.17 -37.12 -10.35
C ASP A 193 -61.67 -36.93 -10.58
N GLY A 194 -62.23 -35.78 -10.18
CA GLY A 194 -63.61 -35.42 -10.46
C GLY A 194 -63.90 -35.30 -11.97
N ILE A 195 -62.99 -34.69 -12.73
CA ILE A 195 -63.07 -34.61 -14.20
C ILE A 195 -62.92 -36.00 -14.81
N ARG A 196 -61.98 -36.82 -14.33
CA ARG A 196 -61.77 -38.20 -14.81
C ARG A 196 -63.01 -39.06 -14.58
N LEU A 197 -63.60 -39.01 -13.38
CA LEU A 197 -64.81 -39.76 -13.04
C LEU A 197 -66.01 -39.29 -13.87
N LYS A 198 -66.19 -37.98 -14.04
CA LYS A 198 -67.22 -37.42 -14.94
C LYS A 198 -66.97 -37.82 -16.40
N GLY A 199 -65.71 -37.87 -16.83
CA GLY A 199 -65.31 -38.32 -18.16
C GLY A 199 -65.69 -39.78 -18.41
N ILE A 200 -65.39 -40.67 -17.45
CA ILE A 200 -65.79 -42.08 -17.50
C ILE A 200 -67.31 -42.21 -17.50
N ALA A 201 -68.02 -41.53 -16.61
CA ALA A 201 -69.48 -41.56 -16.56
C ALA A 201 -70.12 -41.06 -17.87
N LYS A 202 -69.56 -40.01 -18.50
CA LYS A 202 -70.00 -39.54 -19.82
C LYS A 202 -69.67 -40.54 -20.93
N ALA A 203 -68.51 -41.18 -20.89
CA ALA A 203 -68.14 -42.21 -21.85
C ALA A 203 -69.09 -43.41 -21.75
N GLU A 204 -69.37 -43.91 -20.54
CA GLU A 204 -70.33 -45.00 -20.30
C GLU A 204 -71.76 -44.61 -20.72
N ALA A 205 -72.20 -43.38 -20.43
CA ALA A 205 -73.50 -42.89 -20.88
C ALA A 205 -73.57 -42.79 -22.42
N MET A 206 -72.52 -42.29 -23.07
CA MET A 206 -72.45 -42.20 -24.53
C MET A 206 -72.35 -43.59 -25.17
N GLU A 207 -71.65 -44.54 -24.57
CA GLU A 207 -71.65 -45.94 -25.00
C GLU A 207 -73.04 -46.57 -24.86
N ALA A 208 -73.75 -46.32 -23.77
CA ALA A 208 -75.11 -46.82 -23.57
C ALA A 208 -76.08 -46.24 -24.61
N VAL A 209 -76.00 -44.93 -24.88
CA VAL A 209 -76.77 -44.27 -25.95
C VAL A 209 -76.37 -44.81 -27.31
N GLY A 210 -75.07 -44.96 -27.58
CA GLY A 210 -74.55 -45.50 -28.83
C GLY A 210 -74.96 -46.96 -29.07
N ARG A 211 -74.97 -47.79 -28.03
CA ARG A 211 -75.50 -49.17 -28.08
C ARG A 211 -77.01 -49.16 -28.34
N ALA A 212 -77.77 -48.32 -27.65
CA ALA A 212 -79.21 -48.20 -27.89
C ALA A 212 -79.54 -47.68 -29.29
N GLU A 213 -78.73 -46.76 -29.84
CA GLU A 213 -78.88 -46.26 -31.21
C GLU A 213 -78.47 -47.30 -32.25
N ALA A 214 -77.38 -48.04 -32.01
CA ALA A 214 -76.96 -49.16 -32.84
C ALA A 214 -78.03 -50.27 -32.85
N GLU A 215 -78.62 -50.59 -31.69
CA GLU A 215 -79.74 -51.54 -31.60
C GLU A 215 -81.00 -51.00 -32.30
N ARG A 216 -81.34 -49.72 -32.13
CA ARG A 216 -82.44 -49.09 -32.89
C ARG A 216 -82.20 -49.16 -34.39
N MET A 217 -80.99 -48.85 -34.86
CA MET A 217 -80.64 -48.97 -36.28
C MET A 217 -80.69 -50.42 -36.75
N ARG A 218 -80.25 -51.39 -35.94
CA ARG A 218 -80.30 -52.82 -36.28
C ARG A 218 -81.72 -53.33 -36.37
N LEU A 219 -82.58 -52.98 -35.41
CA LEU A 219 -84.02 -53.28 -35.42
C LEU A 219 -84.71 -52.60 -36.60
N ARG A 220 -84.34 -51.35 -36.90
CA ARG A 220 -84.86 -50.63 -38.06
C ARG A 220 -84.42 -51.29 -39.36
N ALA A 221 -83.16 -51.72 -39.48
CA ALA A 221 -82.65 -52.47 -40.62
C ALA A 221 -83.30 -53.86 -40.75
N GLU A 222 -83.55 -54.56 -39.65
CA GLU A 222 -84.23 -55.85 -39.63
C GLU A 222 -85.72 -55.71 -39.99
N ALA A 223 -86.38 -54.66 -39.53
CA ALA A 223 -87.73 -54.30 -39.97
C ALA A 223 -87.74 -54.04 -41.49
N TYR A 224 -86.84 -53.19 -42.01
CA TYR A 224 -86.72 -52.97 -43.45
C TYR A 224 -86.39 -54.24 -44.24
N SER A 225 -85.65 -55.19 -43.67
CA SER A 225 -85.34 -56.47 -44.31
C SER A 225 -86.54 -57.43 -44.35
N LYS A 226 -87.49 -57.34 -43.41
CA LYS A 226 -88.71 -58.18 -43.38
C LYS A 226 -89.85 -57.58 -44.21
N TYR A 227 -89.85 -56.27 -44.44
CA TYR A 227 -90.75 -55.59 -45.38
C TYR A 227 -90.14 -55.58 -46.80
N GLY A 228 -90.01 -56.76 -47.42
CA GLY A 228 -89.59 -56.92 -48.81
C GLY A 228 -90.57 -56.28 -49.81
N ASP A 229 -90.03 -55.66 -50.86
CA ASP A 229 -90.63 -54.96 -52.02
C ASP A 229 -91.69 -53.87 -51.78
N ALA A 230 -92.52 -53.97 -50.73
CA ALA A 230 -93.56 -53.00 -50.40
C ALA A 230 -93.04 -51.76 -49.63
N ALA A 231 -91.90 -51.85 -48.94
CA ALA A 231 -91.29 -50.71 -48.24
C ALA A 231 -90.58 -49.74 -49.20
N ILE A 232 -90.06 -50.22 -50.34
CA ILE A 232 -89.50 -49.35 -51.38
C ILE A 232 -90.64 -48.51 -51.99
N LEU A 233 -91.81 -49.11 -52.21
CA LEU A 233 -92.97 -48.38 -52.73
C LEU A 233 -93.49 -47.34 -51.71
N ASN A 234 -93.59 -47.68 -50.42
CA ASN A 234 -93.99 -46.71 -49.38
C ASN A 234 -92.92 -45.64 -49.10
N LEU A 235 -91.62 -45.95 -49.16
CA LEU A 235 -90.55 -44.96 -49.05
C LEU A 235 -90.55 -44.02 -50.26
N ILE A 236 -90.82 -44.53 -51.48
CA ILE A 236 -91.02 -43.68 -52.66
C ILE A 236 -92.28 -42.82 -52.49
N LEU A 237 -93.39 -43.35 -51.97
CA LEU A 237 -94.63 -42.59 -51.70
C LEU A 237 -94.48 -41.54 -50.58
N ASP A 238 -93.69 -41.79 -49.54
CA ASP A 238 -93.41 -40.84 -48.45
C ASP A 238 -92.33 -39.81 -48.80
N THR A 239 -91.36 -40.17 -49.65
CA THR A 239 -90.33 -39.23 -50.16
C THR A 239 -90.79 -38.47 -51.40
N LEU A 240 -91.81 -38.94 -52.12
CA LEU A 240 -92.47 -38.26 -53.24
C LEU A 240 -92.90 -36.82 -52.88
N PRO A 241 -93.55 -36.53 -51.74
CA PRO A 241 -93.89 -35.15 -51.37
C PRO A 241 -92.66 -34.29 -51.05
N GLN A 242 -91.56 -34.85 -50.53
CA GLN A 242 -90.32 -34.09 -50.29
C GLN A 242 -89.59 -33.78 -51.61
N ILE A 243 -89.49 -34.75 -52.53
CA ILE A 243 -88.92 -34.51 -53.86
C ILE A 243 -89.84 -33.56 -54.67
N ALA A 244 -91.16 -33.72 -54.60
CA ALA A 244 -92.10 -32.80 -55.23
C ALA A 244 -92.02 -31.38 -54.64
N ALA A 245 -91.81 -31.23 -53.33
CA ALA A 245 -91.60 -29.93 -52.69
C ALA A 245 -90.29 -29.27 -53.15
N GLU A 246 -89.19 -30.02 -53.25
CA GLU A 246 -87.89 -29.50 -53.69
C GLU A 246 -87.87 -29.19 -55.21
N VAL A 247 -88.61 -29.95 -56.03
CA VAL A 247 -88.77 -29.71 -57.48
C VAL A 247 -89.80 -28.61 -57.78
N ALA A 248 -90.80 -28.40 -56.92
CA ALA A 248 -91.76 -27.30 -57.04
C ALA A 248 -91.28 -25.99 -56.41
N ALA A 249 -90.31 -26.03 -55.49
CA ALA A 249 -89.74 -24.84 -54.85
C ALA A 249 -89.19 -23.78 -55.85
N PRO A 250 -88.58 -24.14 -56.99
CA PRO A 250 -88.19 -23.18 -58.03
C PRO A 250 -89.37 -22.67 -58.88
N LEU A 251 -90.42 -23.48 -59.11
CA LEU A 251 -91.59 -23.09 -59.92
C LEU A 251 -92.62 -22.25 -59.16
N SER A 252 -92.75 -22.43 -57.83
CA SER A 252 -93.64 -21.63 -56.96
C SER A 252 -93.12 -20.21 -56.71
N LYS A 253 -91.80 -19.99 -56.83
CA LYS A 253 -91.15 -18.67 -56.67
C LYS A 253 -91.14 -17.81 -57.94
N THR A 254 -91.48 -18.36 -59.11
CA THR A 254 -91.60 -17.58 -60.36
C THR A 254 -93.06 -17.23 -60.62
N LYS A 255 -93.52 -16.13 -60.01
CA LYS A 255 -94.87 -15.58 -60.23
C LYS A 255 -95.06 -14.87 -61.58
N GLU A 256 -94.01 -14.77 -62.40
CA GLU A 256 -94.12 -14.28 -63.77
C GLU A 256 -92.91 -14.75 -64.58
N ILE A 257 -93.12 -15.65 -65.54
CA ILE A 257 -92.16 -15.90 -66.62
C ILE A 257 -92.39 -14.78 -67.63
N VAL A 258 -91.63 -13.69 -67.48
CA VAL A 258 -91.55 -12.63 -68.49
C VAL A 258 -90.72 -13.16 -69.65
N ILE A 259 -91.40 -13.56 -70.72
CA ILE A 259 -90.77 -13.84 -72.02
C ILE A 259 -90.32 -12.48 -72.58
N MET A 260 -89.09 -12.09 -72.24
CA MET A 260 -88.43 -10.96 -72.89
C MET A 260 -87.83 -11.46 -74.22
N ASN A 261 -88.54 -11.21 -75.31
CA ASN A 261 -87.88 -10.96 -76.57
C ASN A 261 -88.22 -9.55 -77.04
N GLY A 262 -87.34 -8.61 -76.68
CA GLY A 262 -87.15 -7.36 -77.37
C GLY A 262 -85.64 -7.24 -77.64
N SER A 263 -85.12 -7.19 -78.87
CA SER A 263 -85.53 -6.31 -79.98
C SER A 263 -87.00 -6.46 -80.40
N ASN A 264 -87.79 -5.50 -79.93
CA ASN A 264 -89.11 -5.11 -80.38
C ASN A 264 -90.18 -6.21 -80.51
N GLY A 265 -90.92 -6.40 -79.41
CA GLY A 265 -92.39 -6.33 -79.41
C GLY A 265 -93.16 -7.49 -80.06
N GLU A 266 -93.66 -8.39 -79.19
CA GLU A 266 -94.82 -9.29 -79.40
C GLU A 266 -94.71 -10.39 -80.48
N PRO A 267 -95.53 -11.46 -80.43
CA PRO A 267 -95.69 -12.44 -79.35
C PRO A 267 -95.58 -13.89 -79.91
N ALA A 268 -95.85 -14.91 -79.08
CA ALA A 268 -96.07 -16.34 -79.43
C ALA A 268 -94.80 -17.22 -79.61
N THR A 269 -94.75 -18.55 -79.42
CA THR A 269 -95.57 -19.61 -78.79
C THR A 269 -94.67 -20.87 -78.69
N LEU A 270 -94.89 -21.69 -77.65
CA LEU A 270 -94.83 -23.17 -77.58
C LEU A 270 -93.66 -24.02 -78.16
N GLN A 271 -92.55 -23.47 -78.66
CA GLN A 271 -91.43 -24.27 -79.22
C GLN A 271 -90.09 -24.21 -78.43
N SER A 272 -90.01 -23.51 -77.30
CA SER A 272 -88.76 -23.34 -76.52
C SER A 272 -88.46 -24.47 -75.51
N LEU A 273 -89.34 -25.47 -75.40
CA LEU A 273 -89.18 -26.61 -74.48
C LEU A 273 -88.10 -27.61 -74.91
N THR A 274 -87.60 -27.55 -76.15
CA THR A 274 -86.59 -28.48 -76.67
C THR A 274 -85.14 -28.04 -76.46
N ASN A 275 -84.89 -26.77 -76.12
CA ASN A 275 -83.51 -26.27 -75.89
C ASN A 275 -83.06 -26.26 -74.43
N LEU A 276 -83.97 -26.50 -73.47
CA LEU A 276 -83.62 -26.65 -72.04
C LEU A 276 -82.94 -27.99 -71.69
N GLY A 277 -83.13 -29.01 -72.53
CA GLY A 277 -82.55 -30.34 -72.32
C GLY A 277 -81.03 -30.39 -72.53
N LYS A 278 -80.45 -29.49 -73.32
CA LYS A 278 -79.00 -29.48 -73.63
C LYS A 278 -78.16 -28.77 -72.58
N ASP A 279 -78.71 -27.78 -71.89
CA ASP A 279 -78.01 -27.04 -70.82
C ASP A 279 -78.02 -27.79 -69.47
N PHE A 280 -78.93 -28.76 -69.31
CA PHE A 280 -78.97 -29.64 -68.14
C PHE A 280 -77.90 -30.76 -68.18
N THR A 281 -77.56 -31.26 -69.38
CA THR A 281 -76.55 -32.32 -69.53
C THR A 281 -75.11 -31.82 -69.31
N THR A 282 -74.83 -30.55 -69.64
CA THR A 282 -73.53 -29.92 -69.39
C THR A 282 -73.33 -29.51 -67.93
N LEU A 283 -74.41 -29.19 -67.20
CA LEU A 283 -74.33 -28.86 -65.78
C LEU A 283 -74.05 -30.10 -64.89
N VAL A 284 -74.63 -31.26 -65.21
CA VAL A 284 -74.42 -32.51 -64.45
C VAL A 284 -73.00 -33.07 -64.66
N GLY A 285 -72.34 -32.77 -65.78
CA GLY A 285 -70.96 -33.19 -66.06
C GLY A 285 -69.86 -32.45 -65.27
N THR A 286 -70.16 -31.26 -64.71
CA THR A 286 -69.15 -30.43 -64.01
C THR A 286 -69.15 -30.63 -62.49
N VAL A 287 -70.20 -31.22 -61.93
CA VAL A 287 -70.33 -31.51 -60.49
C VAL A 287 -69.23 -32.45 -59.94
N PRO A 288 -68.79 -33.51 -60.66
CA PRO A 288 -67.71 -34.36 -60.17
C PRO A 288 -66.34 -33.66 -60.11
N HIS A 289 -66.13 -32.62 -60.91
CA HIS A 289 -64.86 -31.87 -60.95
C HIS A 289 -64.76 -30.77 -59.89
N ALA A 290 -65.88 -30.14 -59.52
CA ALA A 290 -65.91 -29.13 -58.45
C ALA A 290 -65.68 -29.74 -57.04
N ILE A 291 -66.11 -30.99 -56.81
CA ILE A 291 -65.91 -31.70 -55.53
C ILE A 291 -64.46 -32.20 -55.38
N ARG A 292 -63.79 -32.57 -56.47
CA ARG A 292 -62.35 -32.93 -56.49
C ARG A 292 -61.44 -31.77 -56.10
N ALA A 293 -61.73 -30.56 -56.59
CA ALA A 293 -60.90 -29.37 -56.35
C ALA A 293 -60.98 -28.84 -54.91
N LEU A 294 -62.07 -29.12 -54.17
CA LEU A 294 -62.31 -28.58 -52.83
C LEU A 294 -62.06 -29.58 -51.69
N THR A 295 -61.99 -30.89 -51.95
CA THR A 295 -61.87 -31.91 -50.89
C THR A 295 -60.66 -32.83 -51.01
N ASN A 296 -59.97 -32.85 -52.16
CA ASN A 296 -58.81 -33.71 -52.45
C ASN A 296 -58.96 -35.19 -52.02
N VAL A 297 -60.18 -35.74 -52.09
CA VAL A 297 -60.46 -37.17 -51.88
C VAL A 297 -61.08 -37.74 -53.15
N ASP A 298 -60.39 -38.69 -53.77
CA ASP A 298 -60.83 -39.42 -54.96
C ASP A 298 -61.72 -40.62 -54.56
N LEU A 299 -63.04 -40.50 -54.74
CA LEU A 299 -64.00 -41.59 -54.47
C LEU A 299 -63.83 -42.81 -55.39
N SER A 300 -63.07 -42.68 -56.48
CA SER A 300 -62.75 -43.80 -57.38
C SER A 300 -61.78 -44.81 -56.74
N GLN A 301 -61.01 -44.41 -55.71
CA GLN A 301 -60.09 -45.31 -55.00
C GLN A 301 -60.68 -45.87 -53.70
N THR A 302 -61.77 -45.30 -53.19
CA THR A 302 -62.49 -45.84 -52.02
C THR A 302 -63.53 -46.89 -52.44
N ILE A 303 -64.06 -46.82 -53.66
CA ILE A 303 -64.94 -47.86 -54.24
C ILE A 303 -64.17 -49.13 -54.64
N SER A 304 -62.85 -49.07 -54.87
CA SER A 304 -62.02 -50.25 -55.16
C SER A 304 -61.51 -51.00 -53.93
N LYS A 305 -61.82 -50.53 -52.70
CA LYS A 305 -61.51 -51.22 -51.44
C LYS A 305 -62.71 -51.98 -50.86
N ILE A 306 -63.80 -52.07 -51.61
CA ILE A 306 -64.95 -52.93 -51.31
C ILE A 306 -64.83 -54.17 -52.20
N PRO A 307 -64.71 -55.39 -51.65
CA PRO A 307 -64.59 -56.60 -52.46
C PRO A 307 -65.93 -56.89 -53.16
N GLY A 308 -65.97 -56.81 -54.50
CA GLY A 308 -67.08 -57.39 -55.28
C GLY A 308 -67.61 -56.65 -56.52
N ALA A 309 -67.15 -55.45 -56.88
CA ALA A 309 -67.68 -54.74 -58.06
C ALA A 309 -66.65 -54.61 -59.20
N LYS A 310 -66.94 -55.23 -60.35
CA LYS A 310 -66.15 -55.11 -61.60
C LYS A 310 -66.43 -53.77 -62.29
N VAL A 311 -65.37 -53.10 -62.71
CA VAL A 311 -65.38 -51.89 -63.56
C VAL A 311 -65.43 -52.32 -65.03
N VAL A 312 -66.37 -51.78 -65.80
CA VAL A 312 -66.35 -51.83 -67.28
C VAL A 312 -66.22 -50.38 -67.78
N PRO A 313 -65.19 -50.04 -68.57
CA PRO A 313 -65.02 -48.71 -69.12
C PRO A 313 -65.81 -48.54 -70.43
N PRO A 314 -66.49 -47.40 -70.66
CA PRO A 314 -66.92 -47.03 -72.00
C PRO A 314 -65.84 -46.19 -72.71
N GLN A 315 -65.61 -46.57 -73.96
CA GLN A 315 -64.77 -45.89 -74.95
C GLN A 315 -65.33 -44.51 -75.32
N GLY A 316 -64.43 -43.61 -75.72
CA GLY A 316 -64.75 -42.22 -76.02
C GLY A 316 -65.42 -41.98 -77.36
N ILE A 317 -65.86 -40.72 -77.48
CA ILE A 317 -65.59 -39.84 -78.62
C ILE A 317 -65.01 -38.56 -78.01
#